data_AF-A0A949HJA2-F1
#
_entry.id   AF-A0A949HJA2-F1
#
_cell.length_a   1.000
_cell.length_b   1.000
_cell.length_c   1.000
_cell.angle_alpha   90.00
_cell.angle_beta   90.00
_cell.angle_gamma   90.00
#
_symmetry.space_group_name_H-M   'P 1'
#
loop_
_entity.id
_entity.type
_entity.pdbx_description
1 polymer ?
#
loop_
_entity_poly.entity_id
_entity_poly.type
_entity_poly.pdbx_seq_one_letter_code
_entity_poly.pdbx_strand_id
1 'polypeptide(L)'
;MDQAFTSSGSFTIPAYVSTVDLLVIGGGGAGGGGTSGGGGGGEVKICRNVAVSEGQVLSATVGTGGAVSAIGGGDNGGDGAATSTTVGGSPACSANGGMGGYGGGAGAGGVTPNYYNGGTSGSLTAGGISLNAQGGGGGGGAGGGGQPIDFSGPYGGDGGDGVAPASLPSPGLFADITATYYGGGGGGGLDPPTPGTGNAGAGGSGGGGAGASRVPPAPKDATANSGGGGGGGGVSGGGGTGGSGYVLVRYVPSTPAPTPTPTPTPDPAPTPDPTPTPTPTPDPTPGPEPAPPNPTPSNTFTIRASQGESSGTTTRVTVPGPGALRQRGTRSSRSGAAARSLVCTDSRNAKRAGTYTLDCKANAATRRAQRRGAVRVVLRTTFTPTGGTARAVSRTVVLPATEPSFTG
;
A
#
# COMPACT_ATOMS: atom_id res chain seq x y z
N MET A 1 16.02 -6.51 -0.85
CA MET A 1 15.11 -7.09 -1.87
C MET A 1 13.81 -7.35 -1.19
N ASP A 2 12.70 -7.15 -1.91
CA ASP A 2 11.41 -6.92 -1.28
C ASP A 2 10.34 -7.74 -2.01
N GLN A 3 9.52 -8.49 -1.27
CA GLN A 3 8.33 -9.18 -1.78
C GLN A 3 7.13 -8.78 -0.93
N ALA A 4 6.06 -8.31 -1.57
CA ALA A 4 4.86 -7.83 -0.88
C ALA A 4 3.64 -8.69 -1.19
N PHE A 5 2.79 -8.88 -0.19
CA PHE A 5 1.50 -9.56 -0.30
C PHE A 5 0.39 -8.61 0.11
N THR A 6 -0.43 -8.22 -0.86
CA THR A 6 -1.70 -7.50 -0.66
C THR A 6 -2.91 -8.45 -0.67
N SER A 7 -2.66 -9.74 -0.89
CA SER A 7 -3.59 -10.85 -0.84
C SER A 7 -2.81 -12.13 -0.50
N SER A 8 -3.49 -13.16 -0.01
CA SER A 8 -2.84 -14.43 0.32
C SER A 8 -2.11 -15.02 -0.89
N GLY A 9 -0.93 -15.60 -0.64
CA GLY A 9 -0.07 -16.15 -1.67
C GLY A 9 1.20 -16.76 -1.11
N SER A 10 2.12 -17.14 -2.00
CA SER A 10 3.40 -17.74 -1.61
C SER A 10 4.57 -17.15 -2.40
N PHE A 11 5.76 -17.33 -1.83
CA PHE A 11 7.05 -16.88 -2.36
C PHE A 11 8.10 -17.94 -2.10
N THR A 12 8.81 -18.36 -3.14
CA THR A 12 9.94 -19.29 -3.00
C THR A 12 11.19 -18.53 -2.64
N ILE A 13 11.87 -18.99 -1.60
CA ILE A 13 13.10 -18.38 -1.09
C ILE A 13 14.22 -18.52 -2.14
N PRO A 14 14.82 -17.40 -2.59
CA PRO A 14 15.89 -17.42 -3.58
C PRO A 14 17.16 -18.08 -3.04
N ALA A 15 18.05 -18.43 -3.95
CA ALA A 15 19.39 -18.89 -3.62
C ALA A 15 20.14 -17.88 -2.74
N TYR A 16 20.98 -18.42 -1.86
CA TYR A 16 21.84 -17.65 -0.96
C TYR A 16 21.07 -16.77 0.06
N VAL A 17 19.82 -17.09 0.35
CA VAL A 17 19.05 -16.44 1.41
C VAL A 17 18.88 -17.41 2.57
N SER A 18 19.45 -17.06 3.73
CA SER A 18 19.36 -17.86 4.96
C SER A 18 18.41 -17.26 6.01
N THR A 19 18.07 -15.98 5.88
CA THR A 19 17.18 -15.27 6.80
C THR A 19 16.34 -14.23 6.08
N VAL A 20 15.11 -14.02 6.55
CA VAL A 20 14.23 -12.92 6.11
C VAL A 20 13.70 -12.13 7.30
N ASP A 21 13.45 -10.84 7.08
CA ASP A 21 12.68 -9.99 7.98
C ASP A 21 11.26 -9.83 7.41
N LEU A 22 10.26 -9.97 8.27
CA LEU A 22 8.84 -9.90 7.92
C LEU A 22 8.19 -8.72 8.63
N LEU A 23 7.51 -7.86 7.87
CA LEU A 23 6.54 -6.91 8.38
C LEU A 23 5.16 -7.49 8.09
N VAL A 24 4.37 -7.74 9.14
CA VAL A 24 3.05 -8.38 9.08
C VAL A 24 2.03 -7.45 9.72
N ILE A 25 0.97 -7.15 8.98
CA ILE A 25 -0.12 -6.27 9.42
C ILE A 25 -1.44 -7.03 9.36
N GLY A 26 -2.17 -7.05 10.47
CA GLY A 26 -3.52 -7.64 10.55
C GLY A 26 -4.58 -6.79 9.85
N GLY A 27 -5.73 -7.37 9.54
CA GLY A 27 -6.87 -6.59 9.04
C GLY A 27 -7.46 -5.68 10.11
N GLY A 28 -7.94 -4.49 9.74
CA GLY A 28 -8.67 -3.61 10.66
C GLY A 28 -10.15 -4.00 10.77
N GLY A 29 -10.81 -3.64 11.87
CA GLY A 29 -12.24 -3.83 12.06
C GLY A 29 -13.09 -2.80 11.31
N ALA A 30 -14.35 -3.12 11.05
CA ALA A 30 -15.31 -2.18 10.48
C ALA A 30 -15.84 -1.20 11.54
N GLY A 31 -16.34 -0.04 11.11
CA GLY A 31 -17.15 0.83 11.96
C GLY A 31 -18.54 0.25 12.21
N GLY A 32 -19.17 0.65 13.32
CA GLY A 32 -20.56 0.27 13.60
C GLY A 32 -21.57 0.98 12.69
N GLY A 33 -22.83 0.52 12.71
CA GLY A 33 -23.97 1.13 12.04
C GLY A 33 -24.78 2.04 12.99
N GLY A 34 -25.44 3.06 12.42
CA GLY A 34 -26.06 4.11 13.24
C GLY A 34 -25.00 5.02 13.88
N THR A 35 -25.37 5.83 14.86
CA THR A 35 -24.41 6.63 15.65
C THR A 35 -23.50 5.66 16.41
N SER A 36 -22.25 5.54 15.99
CA SER A 36 -21.44 4.37 16.34
C SER A 36 -19.95 4.70 16.37
N GLY A 37 -19.20 3.83 17.04
CA GLY A 37 -17.75 3.93 17.10
C GLY A 37 -17.05 3.50 15.80
N GLY A 38 -15.85 4.02 15.59
CA GLY A 38 -14.96 3.57 14.53
C GLY A 38 -14.35 2.21 14.83
N GLY A 39 -13.97 1.45 13.80
CA GLY A 39 -13.29 0.16 13.94
C GLY A 39 -11.84 0.31 14.41
N GLY A 40 -11.31 -0.69 15.10
CA GLY A 40 -9.91 -0.74 15.53
C GLY A 40 -8.97 -1.09 14.38
N GLY A 41 -7.76 -0.54 14.38
CA GLY A 41 -6.71 -0.92 13.44
C GLY A 41 -6.14 -2.33 13.73
N GLY A 42 -5.63 -3.01 12.71
CA GLY A 42 -4.90 -4.27 12.86
C GLY A 42 -3.55 -4.09 13.55
N GLU A 43 -3.04 -5.16 14.13
CA GLU A 43 -1.69 -5.20 14.71
C GLU A 43 -0.64 -4.97 13.61
N VAL A 44 0.44 -4.26 13.93
CA VAL A 44 1.61 -4.10 13.07
C VAL A 44 2.81 -4.73 13.77
N LYS A 45 3.38 -5.79 13.17
CA LYS A 45 4.41 -6.60 13.81
C LYS A 45 5.59 -6.84 12.89
N ILE A 46 6.79 -6.80 13.46
CA ILE A 46 8.03 -7.21 12.78
C ILE A 46 8.53 -8.52 13.39
N CYS A 47 8.71 -9.54 12.55
CA CYS A 47 9.40 -10.77 12.90
C CYS A 47 10.75 -10.80 12.19
N ARG A 48 11.84 -10.80 12.97
CA ARG A 48 13.20 -10.68 12.45
C ARG A 48 13.91 -12.01 12.36
N ASN A 49 14.91 -12.06 11.49
CA ASN A 49 15.84 -13.18 11.37
C ASN A 49 15.12 -14.53 11.24
N VAL A 50 14.00 -14.56 10.52
CA VAL A 50 13.25 -15.79 10.28
C VAL A 50 14.13 -16.69 9.42
N ALA A 51 14.55 -17.82 9.99
CA ALA A 51 15.43 -18.76 9.31
C ALA A 51 14.71 -19.37 8.10
N VAL A 52 15.40 -19.36 6.97
CA VAL A 52 14.91 -19.92 5.71
C VAL A 52 16.04 -20.67 5.00
N SER A 53 15.69 -21.51 4.05
CA SER A 53 16.63 -22.17 3.14
C SER A 53 16.21 -21.95 1.70
N GLU A 54 17.18 -21.97 0.80
CA GLU A 54 16.94 -21.92 -0.64
C GLU A 54 15.88 -22.94 -1.06
N GLY A 55 14.94 -22.51 -1.90
CA GLY A 55 13.86 -23.35 -2.40
C GLY A 55 12.71 -23.59 -1.41
N GLN A 56 12.83 -23.19 -0.14
CA GLN A 56 11.69 -23.23 0.78
C GLN A 56 10.58 -22.28 0.31
N VAL A 57 9.34 -22.64 0.63
CA VAL A 57 8.18 -21.79 0.34
C VAL A 57 7.77 -21.04 1.59
N LEU A 58 7.77 -19.71 1.48
CA LEU A 58 7.13 -18.81 2.43
C LEU A 58 5.70 -18.55 1.95
N SER A 59 4.71 -18.87 2.76
CA SER A 59 3.30 -18.60 2.47
C SER A 59 2.79 -17.49 3.38
N ALA A 60 2.01 -16.57 2.82
CA ALA A 60 1.34 -15.50 3.53
C ALA A 60 -0.17 -15.66 3.39
N THR A 61 -0.87 -15.65 4.53
CA THR A 61 -2.33 -15.52 4.60
C THR A 61 -2.64 -14.10 5.03
N VAL A 62 -3.14 -13.30 4.09
CA VAL A 62 -3.47 -11.89 4.36
C VAL A 62 -4.86 -11.80 4.97
N GLY A 63 -4.94 -11.22 6.16
CA GLY A 63 -6.20 -11.00 6.86
C GLY A 63 -7.09 -10.03 6.10
N THR A 64 -8.37 -10.36 5.98
CA THR A 64 -9.39 -9.46 5.45
C THR A 64 -9.69 -8.35 6.46
N GLY A 65 -10.11 -7.19 5.97
CA GLY A 65 -10.73 -6.19 6.84
C GLY A 65 -12.12 -6.64 7.31
N GLY A 66 -12.58 -6.05 8.40
CA GLY A 66 -13.91 -6.27 8.94
C GLY A 66 -15.00 -5.85 7.95
N ALA A 67 -16.06 -6.65 7.87
CA ALA A 67 -17.24 -6.33 7.06
C ALA A 67 -18.20 -5.42 7.84
N VAL A 68 -18.91 -4.56 7.12
CA VAL A 68 -19.98 -3.73 7.70
C VAL A 68 -21.20 -4.60 7.94
N SER A 69 -21.76 -4.55 9.15
CA SER A 69 -22.97 -5.28 9.48
C SER A 69 -24.18 -4.39 9.19
N ALA A 70 -24.79 -4.58 8.01
CA ALA A 70 -26.02 -3.97 7.51
C ALA A 70 -26.20 -2.42 7.67
N ILE A 71 -27.24 -1.89 7.03
CA ILE A 71 -27.54 -0.43 6.96
C ILE A 71 -28.48 0.04 8.08
N GLY A 72 -28.79 -0.85 9.04
CA GLY A 72 -29.69 -0.58 10.16
C GLY A 72 -28.93 -0.01 11.37
N GLY A 73 -29.50 0.99 12.04
CA GLY A 73 -28.87 1.58 13.24
C GLY A 73 -28.79 0.58 14.38
N GLY A 74 -27.60 0.36 14.95
CA GLY A 74 -27.38 -0.50 16.11
C GLY A 74 -26.42 -1.68 15.91
N ASP A 75 -26.03 -2.00 14.68
CA ASP A 75 -25.18 -3.16 14.42
C ASP A 75 -23.69 -2.86 14.67
N ASN A 76 -23.00 -3.77 15.34
CA ASN A 76 -21.55 -3.68 15.52
C ASN A 76 -20.84 -3.94 14.19
N GLY A 77 -19.70 -3.28 13.97
CA GLY A 77 -18.81 -3.63 12.87
C GLY A 77 -18.26 -5.04 13.03
N GLY A 78 -17.97 -5.71 11.90
CA GLY A 78 -17.23 -6.97 11.92
C GLY A 78 -15.77 -6.77 12.29
N ASP A 79 -15.17 -7.78 12.93
CA ASP A 79 -13.75 -7.80 13.26
C ASP A 79 -12.89 -8.02 12.01
N GLY A 80 -11.70 -7.44 12.01
CA GLY A 80 -10.66 -7.74 11.04
C GLY A 80 -10.07 -9.12 11.30
N ALA A 81 -9.67 -9.82 10.22
CA ALA A 81 -9.02 -11.11 10.35
C ALA A 81 -7.51 -10.95 10.61
N ALA A 82 -6.93 -11.94 11.29
CA ALA A 82 -5.49 -12.01 11.51
C ALA A 82 -4.74 -12.26 10.18
N THR A 83 -3.53 -11.71 10.08
CA THR A 83 -2.57 -12.01 9.02
C THR A 83 -1.49 -12.93 9.57
N SER A 84 -1.11 -13.95 8.81
CA SER A 84 -0.08 -14.90 9.22
C SER A 84 0.84 -15.29 8.08
N THR A 85 2.01 -15.79 8.44
CA THR A 85 3.01 -16.33 7.51
C THR A 85 3.53 -17.66 8.01
N THR A 86 3.87 -18.54 7.09
CA THR A 86 4.52 -19.82 7.36
C THR A 86 5.75 -19.99 6.46
N VAL A 87 6.75 -20.73 6.93
CA VAL A 87 7.92 -21.14 6.16
C VAL A 87 7.98 -22.66 6.19
N GLY A 88 7.94 -23.30 5.02
CA GLY A 88 7.92 -24.77 4.95
C GLY A 88 6.74 -25.40 5.69
N GLY A 89 5.64 -24.67 5.86
CA GLY A 89 4.46 -25.09 6.61
C GLY A 89 4.48 -24.78 8.12
N SER A 90 5.62 -24.37 8.68
CA SER A 90 5.71 -23.97 10.09
C SER A 90 5.36 -22.49 10.29
N PRO A 91 4.63 -22.11 11.36
CA PRO A 91 4.35 -20.71 11.66
C PRO A 91 5.61 -19.87 11.79
N ALA A 92 5.65 -18.72 11.10
CA ALA A 92 6.80 -17.81 11.09
C ALA A 92 6.48 -16.47 11.78
N CYS A 93 5.32 -15.89 11.49
CA CYS A 93 4.88 -14.63 12.08
C CYS A 93 3.36 -14.46 11.96
N SER A 94 2.73 -13.78 12.92
CA SER A 94 1.31 -13.45 12.88
C SER A 94 1.02 -12.10 13.54
N ALA A 95 0.04 -11.39 12.99
CA ALA A 95 -0.49 -10.12 13.49
C ALA A 95 -2.02 -10.20 13.58
N ASN A 96 -2.57 -9.84 14.73
CA ASN A 96 -4.00 -9.91 15.01
C ASN A 96 -4.79 -8.85 14.25
N GLY A 97 -6.05 -9.16 13.95
CA GLY A 97 -6.99 -8.18 13.41
C GLY A 97 -7.54 -7.25 14.49
N GLY A 98 -8.03 -6.08 14.09
CA GLY A 98 -8.71 -5.13 14.97
C GLY A 98 -10.19 -5.45 15.16
N MET A 99 -10.74 -5.08 16.31
CA MET A 99 -12.16 -5.28 16.62
C MET A 99 -13.04 -4.28 15.87
N GLY A 100 -14.27 -4.69 15.55
CA GLY A 100 -15.28 -3.78 15.02
C GLY A 100 -15.70 -2.70 16.04
N GLY A 101 -16.17 -1.57 15.54
CA GLY A 101 -16.76 -0.50 16.35
C GLY A 101 -18.18 -0.86 16.82
N TYR A 102 -18.57 -0.39 17.99
CA TYR A 102 -19.88 -0.69 18.55
C TYR A 102 -20.97 0.17 17.89
N GLY A 103 -22.07 -0.48 17.45
CA GLY A 103 -23.22 0.15 16.81
C GLY A 103 -24.17 0.81 17.81
N GLY A 104 -24.90 1.83 17.36
CA GLY A 104 -25.90 2.53 18.17
C GLY A 104 -27.26 2.65 17.49
N GLY A 105 -28.30 2.11 18.13
CA GLY A 105 -29.67 2.13 17.60
C GLY A 105 -30.55 3.21 18.24
N ALA A 106 -31.25 3.99 17.41
CA ALA A 106 -32.35 4.86 17.82
C ALA A 106 -33.61 4.00 18.08
N GLY A 107 -33.67 3.32 19.22
CA GLY A 107 -34.81 2.45 19.54
C GLY A 107 -34.80 1.72 20.89
N ALA A 108 -33.71 1.76 21.67
CA ALA A 108 -33.73 1.19 23.00
C ALA A 108 -34.23 2.24 24.01
N GLY A 109 -35.53 2.24 24.30
CA GLY A 109 -36.10 2.82 25.51
C GLY A 109 -35.67 2.06 26.78
N GLY A 110 -34.38 1.79 26.92
CA GLY A 110 -33.78 1.00 27.98
C GLY A 110 -32.66 1.78 28.65
N VAL A 111 -32.79 1.93 29.96
CA VAL A 111 -31.97 2.71 30.90
C VAL A 111 -30.52 2.23 31.09
N THR A 112 -29.88 1.63 30.09
CA THR A 112 -28.43 1.31 30.15
C THR A 112 -27.63 2.35 29.37
N PRO A 113 -26.49 2.85 29.87
CA PRO A 113 -25.69 3.83 29.13
C PRO A 113 -25.23 3.18 27.82
N ASN A 114 -25.74 3.66 26.68
CA ASN A 114 -25.36 3.17 25.36
C ASN A 114 -23.94 3.67 25.04
N TYR A 115 -22.93 2.87 25.41
CA TYR A 115 -21.53 3.19 25.13
C TYR A 115 -21.20 2.88 23.66
N TYR A 116 -21.29 3.88 22.78
CA TYR A 116 -20.88 3.79 21.36
C TYR A 116 -19.34 3.81 21.22
N ASN A 117 -18.69 2.79 21.78
CA ASN A 117 -17.24 2.76 21.88
C ASN A 117 -16.57 2.46 20.53
N GLY A 118 -15.36 2.97 20.35
CA GLY A 118 -14.49 2.53 19.26
C GLY A 118 -13.99 1.11 19.47
N GLY A 119 -13.71 0.41 18.37
CA GLY A 119 -13.10 -0.91 18.39
C GLY A 119 -11.65 -0.86 18.89
N THR A 120 -11.24 -1.89 19.62
CA THR A 120 -9.86 -2.06 20.08
C THR A 120 -8.97 -2.50 18.92
N SER A 121 -7.73 -2.00 18.87
CA SER A 121 -6.77 -2.43 17.84
C SER A 121 -6.31 -3.88 18.05
N GLY A 122 -5.76 -4.52 17.01
CA GLY A 122 -5.10 -5.83 17.13
C GLY A 122 -3.87 -5.81 18.04
N SER A 123 -3.32 -4.61 18.30
CA SER A 123 -2.27 -4.37 19.30
C SER A 123 -2.83 -4.16 20.72
N LEU A 124 -4.12 -4.39 20.92
CA LEU A 124 -4.85 -4.21 22.19
C LEU A 124 -4.92 -2.76 22.67
N THR A 125 -4.70 -1.80 21.78
CA THR A 125 -4.88 -0.39 22.09
C THR A 125 -6.36 -0.05 22.11
N ALA A 126 -6.83 0.51 23.22
CA ALA A 126 -8.25 0.78 23.42
C ALA A 126 -8.80 1.81 22.41
N GLY A 127 -10.04 1.59 21.99
CA GLY A 127 -10.85 2.62 21.35
C GLY A 127 -11.33 3.66 22.37
N GLY A 128 -11.75 4.80 21.85
CA GLY A 128 -12.37 5.87 22.61
C GLY A 128 -13.73 5.44 23.16
N ILE A 129 -14.03 5.95 24.35
CA ILE A 129 -15.30 5.71 25.03
C ILE A 129 -16.30 6.79 24.62
N SER A 130 -17.54 6.39 24.34
CA SER A 130 -18.66 7.32 24.17
C SER A 130 -19.50 7.37 25.44
N LEU A 131 -19.68 8.56 25.99
CA LEU A 131 -20.43 8.80 27.23
C LEU A 131 -21.79 9.48 26.99
N ASN A 132 -22.15 9.76 25.74
CA ASN A 132 -23.40 10.43 25.37
C ASN A 132 -24.01 9.85 24.08
N ALA A 133 -25.29 10.10 23.86
CA ALA A 133 -26.04 9.52 22.74
C ALA A 133 -25.76 10.17 21.37
N GLN A 134 -24.82 11.12 21.27
CA GLN A 134 -24.69 12.03 20.12
C GLN A 134 -23.46 11.74 19.27
N GLY A 135 -22.52 10.91 19.73
CA GLY A 135 -21.33 10.56 18.96
C GLY A 135 -20.70 9.25 19.40
N GLY A 136 -19.97 8.61 18.48
CA GLY A 136 -19.17 7.43 18.77
C GLY A 136 -17.72 7.77 19.09
N GLY A 137 -17.07 6.92 19.88
CA GLY A 137 -15.63 6.99 20.10
C GLY A 137 -14.83 6.55 18.88
N GLY A 138 -13.63 7.09 18.72
CA GLY A 138 -12.71 6.64 17.67
C GLY A 138 -12.14 5.26 17.97
N GLY A 139 -11.90 4.44 16.96
CA GLY A 139 -11.23 3.15 17.11
C GLY A 139 -9.77 3.32 17.53
N GLY A 140 -9.23 2.34 18.27
CA GLY A 140 -7.83 2.29 18.64
C GLY A 140 -6.94 2.02 17.43
N GLY A 141 -5.81 2.71 17.35
CA GLY A 141 -4.74 2.43 16.39
C GLY A 141 -3.65 1.56 16.98
N ALA A 142 -2.79 1.00 16.14
CA ALA A 142 -1.63 0.22 16.57
C ALA A 142 -0.60 1.07 17.36
N GLY A 143 -0.55 2.39 17.12
CA GLY A 143 0.37 3.32 17.76
C GLY A 143 -0.25 4.22 18.84
N GLY A 144 -1.58 4.31 18.92
CA GLY A 144 -2.25 5.19 19.87
C GLY A 144 -3.73 4.86 20.06
N GLY A 145 -4.27 5.19 21.24
CA GLY A 145 -5.69 4.98 21.55
C GLY A 145 -6.59 5.88 20.72
N GLY A 146 -7.81 5.40 20.48
CA GLY A 146 -8.86 6.23 19.89
C GLY A 146 -9.32 7.30 20.87
N GLN A 147 -9.69 8.47 20.38
CA GLN A 147 -10.16 9.55 21.23
C GLN A 147 -11.59 9.29 21.70
N PRO A 148 -11.89 9.56 22.98
CA PRO A 148 -13.26 9.62 23.44
C PRO A 148 -13.99 10.80 22.79
N ILE A 149 -15.31 10.85 22.97
CA ILE A 149 -16.07 12.05 22.60
C ILE A 149 -15.78 13.18 23.61
N ASP A 150 -15.58 14.40 23.12
CA ASP A 150 -15.42 15.59 23.97
C ASP A 150 -16.79 16.13 24.42
N PHE A 151 -16.96 16.40 25.72
CA PHE A 151 -18.17 16.99 26.29
C PHE A 151 -18.47 18.41 25.82
N SER A 152 -17.51 19.07 25.16
CA SER A 152 -17.61 20.46 24.70
C SER A 152 -18.43 20.66 23.41
N GLY A 153 -18.87 19.59 22.73
CA GLY A 153 -19.77 19.69 21.57
C GLY A 153 -20.04 18.35 20.85
N PRO A 154 -20.90 18.35 19.81
CA PRO A 154 -21.25 17.14 19.07
C PRO A 154 -20.09 16.74 18.16
N TYR A 155 -19.10 16.02 18.71
CA TYR A 155 -17.95 15.53 17.96
C TYR A 155 -17.82 14.01 18.08
N GLY A 156 -17.59 13.35 16.94
CA GLY A 156 -17.14 11.97 16.92
C GLY A 156 -15.67 11.90 17.33
N GLY A 157 -15.28 10.87 18.08
CA GLY A 157 -13.89 10.69 18.49
C GLY A 157 -12.99 10.35 17.31
N ASP A 158 -11.81 10.98 17.23
CA ASP A 158 -10.81 10.66 16.21
C ASP A 158 -10.21 9.26 16.45
N GLY A 159 -9.94 8.54 15.36
CA GLY A 159 -9.24 7.26 15.40
C GLY A 159 -7.80 7.42 15.86
N GLY A 160 -7.31 6.45 16.63
CA GLY A 160 -5.94 6.43 17.10
C GLY A 160 -4.95 6.23 15.94
N ASP A 161 -3.79 6.88 16.02
CA ASP A 161 -2.75 6.71 15.01
C ASP A 161 -2.22 5.27 14.99
N GLY A 162 -1.90 4.81 13.79
CA GLY A 162 -1.15 3.60 13.55
C GLY A 162 0.33 3.77 13.91
N VAL A 163 1.15 2.82 13.49
CA VAL A 163 2.60 2.84 13.74
C VAL A 163 3.38 2.76 12.44
N ALA A 164 4.46 3.53 12.35
CA ALA A 164 5.40 3.43 11.26
C ALA A 164 6.40 2.28 11.55
N PRO A 165 6.71 1.38 10.59
CA PRO A 165 7.63 0.27 10.83
C PRO A 165 9.00 0.72 11.34
N ALA A 166 9.52 1.85 10.86
CA ALA A 166 10.79 2.41 11.32
C ALA A 166 10.78 2.86 12.79
N SER A 167 9.60 3.08 13.38
CA SER A 167 9.43 3.45 14.79
C SER A 167 9.25 2.25 15.73
N LEU A 168 9.10 1.03 15.18
CA LEU A 168 9.02 -0.18 15.99
C LEU A 168 10.39 -0.56 16.57
N PRO A 169 10.43 -1.23 17.73
CA PRO A 169 11.68 -1.70 18.31
C PRO A 169 12.47 -2.57 17.33
N SER A 170 13.74 -2.20 17.12
CA SER A 170 14.63 -2.91 16.20
C SER A 170 14.04 -3.08 14.79
N PRO A 171 13.91 -2.00 14.00
CA PRO A 171 13.21 -2.02 12.72
C PRO A 171 13.88 -2.88 11.64
N GLY A 172 15.12 -3.33 11.86
CA GLY A 172 15.82 -4.26 10.97
C GLY A 172 15.96 -3.71 9.55
N LEU A 173 15.70 -4.56 8.56
CA LEU A 173 15.70 -4.14 7.15
C LEU A 173 14.59 -3.12 6.81
N PHE A 174 13.69 -2.76 7.73
CA PHE A 174 12.62 -1.77 7.52
C PHE A 174 12.95 -0.36 8.01
N ALA A 175 14.15 -0.13 8.55
CA ALA A 175 14.57 1.16 9.10
C ALA A 175 14.54 2.33 8.10
N ASP A 176 14.69 2.04 6.81
CA ASP A 176 14.64 3.00 5.70
C ASP A 176 13.19 3.33 5.24
N ILE A 177 12.17 2.65 5.78
CA ILE A 177 10.75 2.97 5.49
C ILE A 177 10.28 4.09 6.44
N THR A 178 10.44 5.34 6.01
CA THR A 178 10.18 6.51 6.88
C THR A 178 8.78 7.13 6.75
N ALA A 179 7.92 6.68 5.84
CA ALA A 179 6.70 7.42 5.47
C ALA A 179 5.39 6.62 5.47
N THR A 180 5.39 5.36 5.92
CA THR A 180 4.17 4.53 5.90
C THR A 180 3.75 4.12 7.29
N TYR A 181 2.62 4.66 7.75
CA TYR A 181 1.93 4.19 8.95
C TYR A 181 0.98 3.05 8.58
N TYR A 182 0.79 2.11 9.49
CA TYR A 182 -0.15 1.00 9.36
C TYR A 182 -0.97 0.85 10.65
N GLY A 183 -2.17 0.28 10.53
CA GLY A 183 -3.03 -0.02 11.67
C GLY A 183 -3.66 1.21 12.32
N GLY A 184 -4.01 2.26 11.56
CA GLY A 184 -4.72 3.41 12.11
C GLY A 184 -6.18 3.10 12.44
N GLY A 185 -6.70 3.58 13.56
CA GLY A 185 -8.10 3.38 13.95
C GLY A 185 -9.07 4.24 13.13
N GLY A 186 -10.34 3.81 13.02
CA GLY A 186 -11.40 4.57 12.37
C GLY A 186 -11.95 5.69 13.25
N GLY A 187 -12.44 6.78 12.65
CA GLY A 187 -13.12 7.85 13.39
C GLY A 187 -14.57 7.48 13.74
N GLY A 188 -15.05 7.94 14.89
CA GLY A 188 -16.42 7.75 15.35
C GLY A 188 -17.43 8.57 14.55
N GLY A 189 -18.63 8.03 14.40
CA GLY A 189 -19.75 8.73 13.78
C GLY A 189 -20.42 9.76 14.69
N LEU A 190 -21.30 10.57 14.11
CA LEU A 190 -21.98 11.67 14.79
C LEU A 190 -23.47 11.74 14.47
N ASP A 191 -24.28 11.98 15.50
CA ASP A 191 -25.67 12.42 15.44
C ASP A 191 -25.87 13.77 16.16
N PRO A 192 -25.66 14.90 15.46
CA PRO A 192 -25.84 16.20 16.06
C PRO A 192 -27.33 16.55 16.19
N PRO A 193 -27.75 17.29 17.24
CA PRO A 193 -29.13 17.73 17.43
C PRO A 193 -29.66 18.60 16.28
N THR A 194 -28.76 19.30 15.59
CA THR A 194 -29.06 20.10 14.40
C THR A 194 -28.28 19.52 13.20
N PRO A 195 -28.95 19.10 12.12
CA PRO A 195 -28.27 18.60 10.93
C PRO A 195 -27.25 19.62 10.39
N GLY A 196 -26.02 19.16 10.12
CA GLY A 196 -24.94 19.99 9.59
C GLY A 196 -24.10 20.72 10.64
N THR A 197 -24.32 20.48 11.94
CA THR A 197 -23.43 20.93 13.01
C THR A 197 -22.54 19.80 13.52
N GLY A 198 -21.37 20.15 14.08
CA GLY A 198 -20.40 19.17 14.57
C GLY A 198 -19.60 18.46 13.47
N ASN A 199 -18.55 17.75 13.87
CA ASN A 199 -17.69 16.99 12.98
C ASN A 199 -17.62 15.52 13.42
N ALA A 200 -17.78 14.60 12.48
CA ALA A 200 -17.46 13.20 12.72
C ALA A 200 -15.94 13.04 12.89
N GLY A 201 -15.54 11.99 13.61
CA GLY A 201 -14.14 11.73 13.90
C GLY A 201 -13.34 11.48 12.63
N ALA A 202 -12.14 12.04 12.56
CA ALA A 202 -11.16 11.68 11.55
C ALA A 202 -10.66 10.25 11.79
N GLY A 203 -10.24 9.57 10.72
CA GLY A 203 -9.49 8.32 10.85
C GLY A 203 -8.04 8.61 11.25
N GLY A 204 -7.44 7.73 12.03
CA GLY A 204 -6.04 7.82 12.43
C GLY A 204 -5.08 7.56 11.27
N SER A 205 -3.85 8.05 11.43
CA SER A 205 -2.75 7.81 10.48
C SER A 205 -2.54 6.32 10.28
N GLY A 206 -2.25 5.88 9.06
CA GLY A 206 -2.13 4.45 8.75
C GLY A 206 -3.43 3.80 8.29
N GLY A 207 -4.29 4.61 7.66
CA GLY A 207 -5.37 4.13 6.80
C GLY A 207 -6.75 4.08 7.44
N GLY A 208 -6.93 4.69 8.62
CA GLY A 208 -8.24 4.79 9.28
C GLY A 208 -9.27 5.53 8.42
N GLY A 209 -10.50 5.01 8.39
CA GLY A 209 -11.64 5.67 7.77
C GLY A 209 -12.22 6.77 8.67
N ALA A 210 -12.65 7.89 8.11
CA ALA A 210 -13.38 8.93 8.86
C ALA A 210 -14.84 8.51 9.08
N GLY A 211 -15.40 8.86 10.23
CA GLY A 211 -16.80 8.63 10.55
C GLY A 211 -17.76 9.51 9.73
N ALA A 212 -19.06 9.23 9.82
CA ALA A 212 -20.11 9.99 9.15
C ALA A 212 -20.95 10.85 10.10
N SER A 213 -21.53 11.92 9.55
CA SER A 213 -22.54 12.76 10.22
C SER A 213 -23.94 12.54 9.60
N ARG A 214 -24.98 13.12 10.20
CA ARG A 214 -26.38 13.14 9.71
C ARG A 214 -26.54 13.64 8.27
N VAL A 215 -25.57 14.38 7.76
CA VAL A 215 -25.55 14.98 6.42
C VAL A 215 -24.36 14.37 5.67
N PRO A 216 -24.47 14.04 4.36
CA PRO A 216 -23.33 13.55 3.57
C PRO A 216 -22.05 14.34 3.87
N PRO A 217 -20.89 13.67 3.97
CA PRO A 217 -20.58 12.39 3.32
C PRO A 217 -20.89 11.11 4.12
N ALA A 218 -21.08 10.01 3.37
CA ALA A 218 -21.10 8.64 3.88
C ALA A 218 -19.80 8.29 4.64
N PRO A 219 -19.82 7.32 5.57
CA PRO A 219 -18.63 6.95 6.31
C PRO A 219 -17.59 6.41 5.34
N LYS A 220 -16.32 6.58 5.69
CA LYS A 220 -15.23 6.12 4.84
C LYS A 220 -14.78 4.74 5.26
N ASP A 221 -14.66 3.87 4.26
CA ASP A 221 -13.88 2.65 4.36
C ASP A 221 -12.43 2.98 4.74
N ALA A 222 -11.79 2.07 5.45
CA ALA A 222 -10.36 2.14 5.66
C ALA A 222 -9.59 1.85 4.36
N THR A 223 -8.33 2.28 4.36
CA THR A 223 -7.44 2.06 3.22
C THR A 223 -7.06 0.58 3.12
N ALA A 224 -7.23 -0.03 1.95
CA ALA A 224 -6.80 -1.41 1.72
C ALA A 224 -5.29 -1.59 1.97
N ASN A 225 -4.89 -2.75 2.46
CA ASN A 225 -3.49 -3.12 2.77
C ASN A 225 -2.82 -2.24 3.82
N SER A 226 -3.61 -1.55 4.64
CA SER A 226 -3.10 -0.72 5.72
C SER A 226 -3.35 -1.32 7.10
N GLY A 227 -4.27 -2.29 7.22
CA GLY A 227 -4.84 -2.70 8.49
C GLY A 227 -5.68 -1.61 9.17
N GLY A 228 -6.03 -0.52 8.48
CA GLY A 228 -6.79 0.57 9.09
C GLY A 228 -8.22 0.17 9.49
N GLY A 229 -8.78 0.79 10.53
CA GLY A 229 -10.16 0.59 10.97
C GLY A 229 -11.16 1.47 10.20
N GLY A 230 -12.34 0.94 9.92
CA GLY A 230 -13.40 1.66 9.19
C GLY A 230 -14.08 2.75 10.03
N GLY A 231 -14.58 3.81 9.38
CA GLY A 231 -15.27 4.90 10.08
C GLY A 231 -16.65 4.50 10.60
N GLY A 232 -17.07 5.04 11.75
CA GLY A 232 -18.41 4.81 12.32
C GLY A 232 -19.53 5.45 11.48
N GLY A 233 -20.68 4.80 11.46
CA GLY A 233 -21.89 5.27 10.77
C GLY A 233 -22.51 6.53 11.39
N GLY A 234 -23.39 7.17 10.63
CA GLY A 234 -24.34 8.15 11.16
C GLY A 234 -25.71 7.51 11.38
N VAL A 235 -26.68 8.28 11.85
CA VAL A 235 -28.04 7.85 12.27
C VAL A 235 -28.79 6.83 11.41
N SER A 236 -28.50 6.76 10.11
CA SER A 236 -29.16 5.85 9.16
C SER A 236 -28.19 5.23 8.16
N GLY A 237 -26.88 5.28 8.45
CA GLY A 237 -25.82 4.72 7.62
C GLY A 237 -25.14 3.56 8.32
N GLY A 238 -24.81 2.51 7.57
CA GLY A 238 -23.83 1.51 8.01
C GLY A 238 -22.44 2.13 8.15
N GLY A 239 -21.56 1.52 8.93
CA GLY A 239 -20.17 1.96 9.05
C GLY A 239 -19.36 1.77 7.76
N GLY A 240 -18.08 2.15 7.81
CA GLY A 240 -17.08 1.81 6.80
C GLY A 240 -16.44 0.45 7.07
N THR A 241 -16.05 -0.24 6.01
CA THR A 241 -15.29 -1.50 6.08
C THR A 241 -13.88 -1.28 6.60
N GLY A 242 -13.32 -2.31 7.24
CA GLY A 242 -11.92 -2.32 7.67
C GLY A 242 -10.97 -2.54 6.49
N GLY A 243 -9.73 -2.08 6.64
CA GLY A 243 -8.67 -2.27 5.66
C GLY A 243 -8.09 -3.68 5.78
N SER A 244 -7.80 -4.32 4.64
CA SER A 244 -7.08 -5.60 4.63
C SER A 244 -5.68 -5.46 5.25
N GLY A 245 -5.17 -6.58 5.75
CA GLY A 245 -3.80 -6.74 6.20
C GLY A 245 -2.79 -6.64 5.07
N TYR A 246 -1.52 -6.80 5.43
CA TYR A 246 -0.40 -6.68 4.49
C TYR A 246 0.81 -7.47 5.00
N VAL A 247 1.58 -8.06 4.08
CA VAL A 247 2.88 -8.66 4.41
C VAL A 247 3.95 -8.10 3.50
N LEU A 248 5.06 -7.66 4.07
CA LEU A 248 6.27 -7.31 3.35
C LEU A 248 7.43 -8.18 3.86
N VAL A 249 8.03 -8.91 2.93
CA VAL A 249 9.22 -9.72 3.15
C VAL A 249 10.43 -8.92 2.68
N ARG A 250 11.43 -8.77 3.52
CA ARG A 250 12.73 -8.18 3.16
C ARG A 250 13.87 -9.13 3.45
N TYR A 251 14.80 -9.19 2.50
CA TYR A 251 15.97 -10.04 2.59
C TYR A 251 17.16 -9.47 1.81
N VAL A 252 18.34 -9.98 2.16
CA VAL A 252 19.61 -9.69 1.50
C VAL A 252 20.24 -11.04 1.13
N PRO A 253 20.50 -11.32 -0.16
CA PRO A 253 21.22 -12.52 -0.57
C PRO A 253 22.67 -12.43 -0.10
N SER A 254 23.23 -13.54 0.39
CA SER A 254 24.67 -13.67 0.59
C SER A 254 25.37 -13.94 -0.75
N THR A 255 26.63 -13.56 -0.84
CA THR A 255 27.47 -13.90 -2.00
C THR A 255 27.89 -15.37 -1.90
N PRO A 256 27.76 -16.18 -2.98
CA PRO A 256 28.31 -17.53 -2.99
C PRO A 256 29.81 -17.51 -2.71
N ALA A 257 30.27 -18.50 -1.93
CA ALA A 257 31.70 -18.76 -1.81
C ALA A 257 32.26 -19.12 -3.20
N PRO A 258 33.48 -18.67 -3.57
CA PRO A 258 34.09 -19.08 -4.83
C PRO A 258 34.22 -20.61 -4.87
N THR A 259 33.76 -21.21 -5.97
CA THR A 259 33.94 -22.64 -6.21
C THR A 259 35.44 -22.95 -6.26
N PRO A 260 35.93 -23.97 -5.55
CA PRO A 260 37.33 -24.37 -5.68
C PRO A 260 37.62 -24.72 -7.14
N THR A 261 38.69 -24.13 -7.68
CA THR A 261 39.19 -24.48 -9.02
C THR A 261 39.44 -25.99 -9.05
N PRO A 262 38.89 -26.73 -10.04
CA PRO A 262 39.17 -28.15 -10.17
C PRO A 262 40.69 -28.34 -10.27
N THR A 263 41.24 -29.23 -9.45
CA THR A 263 42.62 -29.69 -9.59
C THR A 263 42.75 -30.31 -10.99
N PRO A 264 43.78 -29.96 -11.77
CA PRO A 264 43.99 -30.57 -13.07
C PRO A 264 44.08 -32.09 -12.90
N THR A 265 43.17 -32.82 -13.55
CA THR A 265 43.24 -34.27 -13.65
C THR A 265 44.52 -34.66 -14.38
N PRO A 266 45.32 -35.60 -13.86
CA PRO A 266 46.48 -36.14 -14.58
C PRO A 266 46.06 -36.68 -15.95
N ASP A 267 46.87 -36.38 -16.96
CA ASP A 267 46.68 -36.82 -18.34
C ASP A 267 46.68 -38.37 -18.39
N PRO A 268 45.60 -39.02 -18.86
CA PRO A 268 45.56 -40.47 -18.99
C PRO A 268 46.58 -40.95 -20.02
N ALA A 269 47.34 -41.99 -19.67
CA ALA A 269 48.24 -42.67 -20.60
C ALA A 269 47.47 -43.23 -21.82
N PRO A 270 48.07 -43.23 -23.02
CA PRO A 270 47.42 -43.68 -24.25
C PRO A 270 47.05 -45.18 -24.15
N THR A 271 45.75 -45.48 -24.25
CA THR A 271 45.25 -46.85 -24.38
C THR A 271 45.31 -47.32 -25.84
N PRO A 272 45.67 -48.59 -26.11
CA PRO A 272 45.66 -49.16 -27.46
C PRO A 272 44.25 -49.25 -28.05
N ASP A 273 44.19 -49.09 -29.36
CA ASP A 273 43.01 -49.05 -30.22
C ASP A 273 42.15 -50.34 -30.14
N PRO A 274 40.89 -50.28 -29.68
CA PRO A 274 39.98 -51.42 -29.76
C PRO A 274 39.29 -51.50 -31.14
N THR A 275 39.24 -52.74 -31.63
CA THR A 275 38.55 -53.19 -32.84
C THR A 275 37.06 -52.80 -32.90
N PRO A 276 36.50 -52.62 -34.11
CA PRO A 276 35.14 -52.09 -34.29
C PRO A 276 34.06 -53.08 -33.87
N THR A 277 33.24 -52.69 -32.89
CA THR A 277 31.96 -53.34 -32.56
C THR A 277 30.82 -52.73 -33.37
N PRO A 278 29.78 -53.52 -33.74
CA PRO A 278 28.69 -53.06 -34.58
C PRO A 278 27.80 -52.03 -33.86
N THR A 279 27.37 -51.05 -34.67
CA THR A 279 26.50 -49.92 -34.34
C THR A 279 25.18 -50.35 -33.68
N PRO A 280 24.88 -49.90 -32.44
CA PRO A 280 23.53 -49.92 -31.92
C PRO A 280 22.67 -48.83 -32.59
N THR A 281 21.41 -49.20 -32.82
CA THR A 281 20.32 -48.41 -33.38
C THR A 281 20.10 -47.11 -32.58
N PRO A 282 19.74 -45.98 -33.23
CA PRO A 282 19.57 -44.70 -32.54
C PRO A 282 18.42 -44.74 -31.54
N ASP A 283 18.71 -44.33 -30.31
CA ASP A 283 17.73 -43.99 -29.28
C ASP A 283 16.93 -42.75 -29.73
N PRO A 284 15.58 -42.71 -29.61
CA PRO A 284 14.81 -41.52 -29.90
C PRO A 284 15.33 -40.29 -29.15
N THR A 285 15.74 -39.28 -29.93
CA THR A 285 16.05 -37.93 -29.48
C THR A 285 15.03 -37.45 -28.45
N PRO A 286 15.45 -37.04 -27.23
CA PRO A 286 14.61 -36.29 -26.32
C PRO A 286 14.03 -35.08 -27.07
N GLY A 287 12.71 -34.93 -27.02
CA GLY A 287 12.03 -33.77 -27.60
C GLY A 287 12.62 -32.47 -27.04
N PRO A 288 12.55 -31.37 -27.81
CA PRO A 288 13.10 -30.09 -27.40
C PRO A 288 12.55 -29.71 -26.01
N GLU A 289 13.47 -29.47 -25.09
CA GLU A 289 13.18 -28.92 -23.77
C GLU A 289 12.30 -27.67 -23.95
N PRO A 290 11.18 -27.54 -23.20
CA PRO A 290 10.36 -26.35 -23.27
C PRO A 290 11.23 -25.12 -23.02
N ALA A 291 11.20 -24.17 -23.94
CA ALA A 291 11.93 -22.91 -23.78
C ALA A 291 11.59 -22.31 -22.40
N PRO A 292 12.60 -21.79 -21.67
CA PRO A 292 12.38 -21.23 -20.34
C PRO A 292 11.23 -20.20 -20.38
N PRO A 293 10.34 -20.19 -19.38
CA PRO A 293 9.23 -19.25 -19.35
C PRO A 293 9.77 -17.84 -19.51
N ASN A 294 9.21 -17.10 -20.48
CA ASN A 294 9.60 -15.73 -20.77
C ASN A 294 9.56 -14.91 -19.45
N PRO A 295 10.64 -14.24 -19.04
CA PRO A 295 10.70 -13.57 -17.75
C PRO A 295 9.52 -12.62 -17.59
N THR A 296 8.88 -12.67 -16.42
CA THR A 296 7.73 -11.81 -16.10
C THR A 296 8.10 -10.34 -16.35
N PRO A 297 7.38 -9.62 -17.22
CA PRO A 297 7.75 -8.28 -17.64
C PRO A 297 7.78 -7.30 -16.45
N SER A 298 8.96 -6.78 -16.11
CA SER A 298 9.15 -5.81 -15.04
C SER A 298 8.64 -4.43 -15.45
N ASN A 299 7.83 -3.80 -14.58
CA ASN A 299 7.33 -2.43 -14.75
C ASN A 299 8.10 -1.41 -13.90
N THR A 300 9.19 -1.82 -13.25
CA THR A 300 10.03 -0.96 -12.43
C THR A 300 10.96 -0.14 -13.31
N PHE A 301 10.70 1.16 -13.41
CA PHE A 301 11.49 2.12 -14.19
C PHE A 301 11.98 3.26 -13.31
N THR A 302 13.03 3.96 -13.74
CA THR A 302 13.63 5.07 -13.00
C THR A 302 13.60 6.35 -13.83
N ILE A 303 13.23 7.47 -13.21
CA ILE A 303 13.39 8.80 -13.80
C ILE A 303 14.74 9.35 -13.37
N ARG A 304 15.66 9.52 -14.31
CA ARG A 304 17.03 10.02 -14.03
C ARG A 304 17.08 11.53 -13.88
N ALA A 305 16.29 12.24 -14.69
CA ALA A 305 16.20 13.69 -14.65
C ALA A 305 14.87 14.15 -15.26
N SER A 306 14.30 15.23 -14.72
CA SER A 306 13.19 15.96 -15.30
C SER A 306 13.51 17.45 -15.21
N GLN A 307 13.67 18.09 -16.37
CA GLN A 307 14.01 19.51 -16.45
C GLN A 307 12.85 20.30 -17.07
N GLY A 308 12.67 21.53 -16.61
CA GLY A 308 11.65 22.45 -17.06
C GLY A 308 12.28 23.59 -17.82
N GLU A 309 11.88 23.75 -19.07
CA GLU A 309 12.34 24.78 -19.97
C GLU A 309 11.17 25.67 -20.38
N SER A 310 11.45 26.85 -20.92
CA SER A 310 10.42 27.79 -21.39
C SER A 310 9.46 27.15 -22.41
N SER A 311 9.94 26.15 -23.16
CA SER A 311 9.22 25.44 -24.23
C SER A 311 8.41 24.23 -23.74
N GLY A 312 8.68 23.70 -22.55
CA GLY A 312 8.11 22.43 -22.08
C GLY A 312 9.00 21.73 -21.06
N THR A 313 8.83 20.41 -20.93
CA THR A 313 9.66 19.60 -20.04
C THR A 313 10.34 18.48 -20.78
N THR A 314 11.61 18.24 -20.46
CA THR A 314 12.37 17.09 -20.94
C THR A 314 12.64 16.13 -19.78
N THR A 315 12.32 14.85 -19.97
CA THR A 315 12.47 13.81 -18.95
C THR A 315 13.23 12.62 -19.48
N ARG A 316 14.30 12.22 -18.77
CA ARG A 316 15.07 11.00 -19.07
C ARG A 316 14.59 9.85 -18.20
N VAL A 317 14.14 8.78 -18.84
CA VAL A 317 13.53 7.61 -18.20
C VAL A 317 14.32 6.37 -18.57
N THR A 318 14.75 5.58 -17.59
CA THR A 318 15.36 4.26 -17.81
C THR A 318 14.33 3.18 -17.56
N VAL A 319 14.11 2.33 -18.56
CA VAL A 319 13.15 1.22 -18.51
C VAL A 319 13.86 -0.13 -18.59
N PRO A 320 13.32 -1.17 -17.93
CA PRO A 320 13.96 -2.49 -17.80
C PRO A 320 13.77 -3.38 -19.03
N GLY A 321 12.90 -3.00 -19.98
CA GLY A 321 12.56 -3.84 -21.12
C GLY A 321 11.66 -3.13 -22.14
N PRO A 322 11.17 -3.85 -23.17
CA PRO A 322 10.24 -3.29 -24.14
C PRO A 322 8.91 -2.91 -23.48
N GLY A 323 8.30 -1.81 -23.93
CA GLY A 323 7.03 -1.33 -23.38
C GLY A 323 6.66 0.09 -23.80
N ALA A 324 5.46 0.51 -23.45
CA ALA A 324 4.95 1.85 -23.73
C ALA A 324 5.28 2.81 -22.58
N LEU A 325 5.94 3.92 -22.91
CA LEU A 325 6.12 5.07 -22.04
C LEU A 325 5.08 6.14 -22.38
N ARG A 326 4.43 6.69 -21.35
CA ARG A 326 3.48 7.79 -21.46
C ARG A 326 3.74 8.81 -20.38
N GLN A 327 3.87 10.07 -20.74
CA GLN A 327 4.05 11.17 -19.80
C GLN A 327 2.92 12.17 -19.93
N ARG A 328 2.38 12.60 -18.80
CA ARG A 328 1.32 13.62 -18.72
C ARG A 328 1.69 14.66 -17.69
N GLY A 329 1.84 15.91 -18.13
CA GLY A 329 2.06 17.07 -17.27
C GLY A 329 0.76 17.77 -16.91
N THR A 330 0.54 18.05 -15.64
CA THR A 330 -0.57 18.90 -15.17
C THR A 330 -0.07 20.06 -14.33
N ARG A 331 -0.75 21.19 -14.43
CA ARG A 331 -0.43 22.36 -13.62
C ARG A 331 -0.82 22.11 -12.16
N SER A 332 0.07 22.44 -11.24
CA SER A 332 -0.21 22.45 -9.80
C SER A 332 -0.81 23.82 -9.43
N SER A 333 -2.07 23.83 -8.96
CA SER A 333 -2.71 25.02 -8.39
C SER A 333 -2.60 25.00 -6.87
N ARG A 334 -2.47 26.19 -6.23
CA ARG A 334 -2.56 26.36 -4.76
C ARG A 334 -4.00 26.26 -4.24
N SER A 335 -5.00 26.45 -5.09
CA SER A 335 -6.40 26.19 -4.74
C SER A 335 -6.71 24.71 -4.91
N GLY A 336 -7.19 24.08 -3.83
CA GLY A 336 -7.49 22.65 -3.76
C GLY A 336 -8.35 22.15 -4.92
N ALA A 337 -7.96 20.97 -5.42
CA ALA A 337 -8.68 20.00 -6.26
C ALA A 337 -9.36 20.41 -7.59
N ALA A 338 -9.78 21.66 -7.85
CA ALA A 338 -10.75 21.91 -8.94
C ALA A 338 -10.20 22.33 -10.32
N ALA A 339 -8.90 22.57 -10.53
CA ALA A 339 -8.39 22.89 -11.88
C ALA A 339 -6.94 22.43 -12.14
N ARG A 340 -6.72 21.11 -12.23
CA ARG A 340 -5.48 20.54 -12.79
C ARG A 340 -5.49 20.66 -14.31
N SER A 341 -5.23 21.86 -14.84
CA SER A 341 -5.14 22.06 -16.29
C SER A 341 -4.03 21.19 -16.89
N LEU A 342 -4.36 20.48 -17.98
CA LEU A 342 -3.37 19.75 -18.76
C LEU A 342 -2.31 20.73 -19.26
N VAL A 343 -1.03 20.38 -19.08
CA VAL A 343 0.11 21.18 -19.55
C VAL A 343 0.64 20.58 -20.85
N CYS A 344 0.87 19.26 -20.85
CA CYS A 344 1.42 18.54 -22.00
C CYS A 344 1.21 17.03 -21.87
N THR A 345 1.35 16.30 -22.98
CA THR A 345 1.45 14.84 -23.02
C THR A 345 2.53 14.43 -24.00
N ASP A 346 3.25 13.35 -23.71
CA ASP A 346 4.17 12.70 -24.65
C ASP A 346 4.07 11.17 -24.49
N SER A 347 4.37 10.42 -25.54
CA SER A 347 4.37 8.96 -25.50
C SER A 347 5.41 8.36 -26.43
N ARG A 348 6.07 7.29 -25.98
CA ARG A 348 7.14 6.63 -26.74
C ARG A 348 7.13 5.13 -26.49
N ASN A 349 7.37 4.33 -27.53
CA ASN A 349 7.52 2.89 -27.37
C ASN A 349 9.00 2.52 -27.22
N ALA A 350 9.36 1.97 -26.06
CA ALA A 350 10.67 1.39 -25.81
C ALA A 350 10.75 0.01 -26.49
N LYS A 351 11.72 -0.16 -27.40
CA LYS A 351 11.94 -1.44 -28.11
C LYS A 351 12.84 -2.41 -27.33
N ARG A 352 13.65 -1.89 -26.41
CA ARG A 352 14.57 -2.64 -25.54
C ARG A 352 14.83 -1.89 -24.25
N ALA A 353 15.42 -2.56 -23.26
CA ALA A 353 15.93 -1.93 -22.04
C ALA A 353 16.89 -0.78 -22.37
N GLY A 354 16.81 0.32 -21.63
CA GLY A 354 17.65 1.48 -21.88
C GLY A 354 17.02 2.80 -21.43
N THR A 355 17.72 3.89 -21.74
CA THR A 355 17.26 5.25 -21.38
C THR A 355 16.62 5.93 -22.58
N TYR A 356 15.43 6.47 -22.36
CA TYR A 356 14.65 7.19 -23.35
C TYR A 356 14.35 8.61 -22.85
N THR A 357 14.36 9.55 -23.78
CA THR A 357 13.95 10.93 -23.53
C THR A 357 12.49 11.10 -23.95
N LEU A 358 11.70 11.75 -23.09
CA LEU A 358 10.34 12.19 -23.34
C LEU A 358 10.31 13.72 -23.30
N ASP A 359 9.80 14.33 -24.36
CA ASP A 359 9.80 15.77 -24.59
C ASP A 359 8.36 16.28 -24.67
N CYS A 360 7.91 16.84 -23.56
CA CYS A 360 6.53 17.22 -23.33
C CYS A 360 6.38 18.73 -23.55
N LYS A 361 5.89 19.13 -24.72
CA LYS A 361 5.76 20.55 -25.11
C LYS A 361 4.62 21.26 -24.37
N ALA A 362 4.90 22.41 -23.74
CA ALA A 362 3.89 23.18 -23.01
C ALA A 362 2.81 23.71 -23.96
N ASN A 363 1.53 23.57 -23.60
CA ASN A 363 0.43 24.09 -24.43
C ASN A 363 0.27 25.62 -24.35
N ALA A 364 -0.59 26.19 -25.19
CA ALA A 364 -0.79 27.63 -25.28
C ALA A 364 -1.26 28.26 -23.96
N ALA A 365 -2.10 27.58 -23.18
CA ALA A 365 -2.57 28.05 -21.87
C ALA A 365 -1.42 28.13 -20.85
N THR A 366 -0.51 27.15 -20.86
CA THR A 366 0.69 27.13 -20.02
C THR A 366 1.65 28.25 -20.41
N ARG A 367 1.86 28.47 -21.72
CA ARG A 367 2.70 29.56 -22.21
C ARG A 367 2.16 30.94 -21.82
N ARG A 368 0.82 31.14 -21.87
CA ARG A 368 0.18 32.37 -21.36
C ARG A 368 0.38 32.55 -19.86
N ALA A 369 0.35 31.46 -19.10
CA ALA A 369 0.61 31.49 -17.66
C ALA A 369 2.07 31.81 -17.33
N GLN A 370 3.03 31.33 -18.12
CA GLN A 370 4.46 31.63 -17.95
C GLN A 370 4.80 33.12 -18.12
N ARG A 371 3.98 33.87 -18.88
CA ARG A 371 4.11 35.35 -18.95
C ARG A 371 3.77 36.06 -17.64
N ARG A 372 3.01 35.41 -16.75
CA ARG A 372 2.61 35.95 -15.44
C ARG A 372 3.50 35.44 -14.29
N GLY A 373 4.46 34.56 -14.57
CA GLY A 373 5.35 33.96 -13.59
C GLY A 373 5.59 32.47 -13.82
N ALA A 374 6.53 31.90 -13.06
CA ALA A 374 6.90 30.49 -13.19
C ALA A 374 5.72 29.54 -12.90
N VAL A 375 5.65 28.44 -13.65
CA VAL A 375 4.53 27.48 -13.57
C VAL A 375 5.02 26.15 -13.02
N ARG A 376 4.48 25.73 -11.87
CA ARG A 376 4.76 24.40 -11.30
C ARG A 376 3.92 23.34 -12.02
N VAL A 377 4.59 22.30 -12.51
CA VAL A 377 4.01 21.20 -13.28
C VAL A 377 4.31 19.87 -12.61
N VAL A 378 3.29 19.04 -12.43
CA VAL A 378 3.42 17.65 -11.98
C VAL A 378 3.43 16.76 -13.21
N LEU A 379 4.56 16.12 -13.47
CA LEU A 379 4.76 15.16 -14.55
C LEU A 379 4.49 13.76 -14.03
N ARG A 380 3.39 13.14 -14.48
CA ARG A 380 3.12 11.72 -14.25
C ARG A 380 3.62 10.93 -15.44
N THR A 381 4.66 10.13 -15.23
CA THR A 381 5.22 9.21 -16.23
C THR A 381 4.75 7.80 -15.91
N THR A 382 4.22 7.10 -16.90
CA THR A 382 3.74 5.74 -16.82
C THR A 382 4.56 4.87 -17.76
N PHE A 383 5.04 3.72 -17.27
CA PHE A 383 5.64 2.68 -18.08
C PHE A 383 4.78 1.43 -18.02
N THR A 384 4.41 0.91 -19.19
CA THR A 384 3.68 -0.35 -19.35
C THR A 384 4.58 -1.31 -20.12
N PRO A 385 5.22 -2.28 -19.46
CA PRO A 385 6.02 -3.27 -20.18
C PRO A 385 5.14 -4.13 -21.08
N THR A 386 5.68 -4.62 -22.20
CA THR A 386 4.93 -5.49 -23.11
C THR A 386 4.50 -6.75 -22.38
N GLY A 387 3.18 -6.99 -22.28
CA GLY A 387 2.62 -8.14 -21.57
C GLY A 387 2.57 -8.00 -20.04
N GLY A 388 2.85 -6.82 -19.46
CA GLY A 388 2.81 -6.60 -18.01
C GLY A 388 1.97 -5.39 -17.58
N THR A 389 1.85 -5.19 -16.27
CA THR A 389 1.01 -4.13 -15.69
C THR A 389 1.72 -2.78 -15.67
N ALA A 390 0.98 -1.71 -15.91
CA ALA A 390 1.53 -0.36 -15.92
C ALA A 390 1.91 0.12 -14.51
N ARG A 391 3.05 0.82 -14.38
CA ARG A 391 3.43 1.57 -13.17
C ARG A 391 3.56 3.05 -13.50
N ALA A 392 3.16 3.93 -12.59
CA ALA A 392 3.30 5.37 -12.76
C ALA A 392 4.13 6.01 -11.64
N VAL A 393 4.98 6.97 -12.00
CA VAL A 393 5.82 7.76 -11.09
C VAL A 393 5.60 9.23 -11.41
N SER A 394 5.45 10.07 -10.39
CA SER A 394 5.25 11.51 -10.56
C SER A 394 6.48 12.31 -10.11
N ARG A 395 6.88 13.32 -10.89
CA ARG A 395 7.93 14.29 -10.55
C ARG A 395 7.40 15.70 -10.74
N THR A 396 7.77 16.61 -9.85
CA THR A 396 7.39 18.02 -9.97
C THR A 396 8.54 18.81 -10.59
N VAL A 397 8.22 19.62 -11.59
CA VAL A 397 9.16 20.48 -12.31
C VAL A 397 8.59 21.89 -12.37
N VAL A 398 9.45 22.90 -12.38
CA VAL A 398 9.04 24.30 -12.54
C VAL A 398 9.42 24.74 -13.95
N LEU A 399 8.43 25.19 -14.72
CA LEU A 399 8.67 25.88 -15.98
C LEU A 399 8.97 27.36 -15.68
N PRO A 400 10.10 27.90 -16.15
CA PRO A 400 10.47 29.30 -15.89
C PRO A 400 9.47 30.27 -16.52
N ALA A 401 9.42 31.50 -15.99
CA ALA A 401 8.68 32.59 -16.59
C ALA A 401 9.33 32.97 -17.94
N THR A 402 8.52 33.29 -18.94
CA THR A 402 9.04 33.86 -20.19
C THR A 402 9.18 35.36 -20.02
N GLU A 403 10.38 35.90 -20.16
CA GLU A 403 10.59 37.36 -20.11
C GLU A 403 9.69 38.07 -21.14
N PRO A 404 9.15 39.25 -20.82
CA PRO A 404 8.40 40.02 -21.80
C PRO A 404 9.37 40.43 -22.92
N SER A 405 9.10 40.00 -24.15
CA SER A 405 9.74 40.57 -25.32
C SER A 405 9.35 42.04 -25.42
N PHE A 406 10.22 42.95 -24.99
CA PHE A 406 10.16 44.35 -25.39
C PHE A 406 10.53 44.41 -26.88
N THR A 407 9.53 44.30 -27.74
CA THR A 407 9.61 44.80 -29.12
C THR A 407 9.09 46.23 -29.07
N GLY A 408 10.01 47.18 -29.23
CA GLY A 408 9.69 48.60 -29.46
C GLY A 408 9.12 48.84 -30.84
#